data_AF-A0A3G4W7Y5-F1
#
_entry.id   AF-A0A3G4W7Y5-F1
#
_cell.length_a   1.000
_cell.length_b   1.000
_cell.length_c   1.000
_cell.angle_alpha   90.00
_cell.angle_beta   90.00
_cell.angle_gamma   90.00
#
_symmetry.space_group_name_H-M   'P 1'
#
loop_
_entity.id
_entity.type
_entity.pdbx_description
1 polymer ?
#
loop_
_entity_poly.entity_id
_entity_poly.type
_entity_poly.pdbx_seq_one_letter_code
_entity_poly.pdbx_strand_id
1 'polypeptide(L)'
;MPGIPEEAQAEALRAVAEASLRRAETIAQLDRDLREAVLAAVRTGANRSRIRSLAGISPNTLYGWLAAEGIEIRAKAPAKKKGES
;
A
#
# COMPACT_ATOMS: atom_id res chain seq x y z
N MET A 1 43.02 -11.39 -14.56
CA MET A 1 41.68 -11.94 -14.32
C MET A 1 40.94 -11.95 -15.65
N PRO A 2 40.60 -13.10 -16.24
CA PRO A 2 39.68 -13.10 -17.39
C PRO A 2 38.34 -12.53 -16.93
N GLY A 3 37.82 -11.53 -17.65
CA GLY A 3 36.53 -10.92 -17.34
C GLY A 3 35.39 -11.92 -17.51
N ILE A 4 34.28 -11.72 -16.79
CA ILE A 4 33.06 -12.49 -17.03
C ILE A 4 32.67 -12.30 -18.50
N PRO A 5 32.37 -13.38 -19.25
CA PRO A 5 31.88 -13.26 -20.61
C PRO A 5 30.61 -12.39 -20.66
N GLU A 6 30.54 -11.48 -21.61
CA GLU A 6 29.41 -10.54 -21.76
C GLU A 6 28.05 -11.27 -21.83
N GLU A 7 28.02 -12.45 -22.46
CA GLU A 7 26.84 -13.31 -22.54
C GLU A 7 26.36 -13.78 -21.16
N ALA A 8 27.28 -14.20 -20.29
CA ALA A 8 26.95 -14.65 -18.93
C ALA A 8 26.44 -13.47 -18.07
N GLN A 9 26.99 -12.26 -18.28
CA GLN A 9 26.48 -11.06 -17.64
C GLN A 9 25.07 -10.70 -18.14
N ALA A 10 24.82 -10.78 -19.44
CA ALA A 10 23.51 -10.50 -20.04
C ALA A 10 22.45 -11.51 -19.60
N GLU A 11 22.81 -12.79 -19.45
CA GLU A 11 21.94 -13.82 -18.88
C GLU A 11 21.59 -13.53 -17.42
N ALA A 12 22.59 -13.19 -16.59
CA ALA A 12 22.37 -12.85 -15.19
C ALA A 12 21.45 -11.63 -15.03
N LEU A 13 21.62 -10.59 -15.85
CA LEU A 13 20.76 -9.40 -15.83
C LEU A 13 19.33 -9.72 -16.27
N ARG A 14 19.14 -10.58 -17.28
CA ARG A 14 17.81 -11.07 -17.68
C ARG A 14 17.11 -11.81 -16.54
N ALA A 15 17.83 -12.71 -15.86
CA ALA A 15 17.29 -13.45 -14.72
C ALA A 15 16.84 -12.51 -13.58
N VAL A 16 17.60 -11.44 -13.30
CA VAL A 16 17.21 -10.42 -12.31
C VAL A 16 15.95 -9.67 -12.74
N ALA A 17 15.85 -9.28 -14.01
CA ALA A 17 14.67 -8.59 -14.54
C ALA A 17 13.41 -9.47 -14.40
N GLU A 18 13.50 -10.75 -14.79
CA GLU A 18 12.40 -11.71 -14.66
C GLU A 18 11.99 -11.96 -13.20
N ALA A 19 12.96 -12.08 -12.29
CA ALA A 19 12.68 -12.19 -10.86
C ALA A 19 11.99 -10.94 -10.31
N SER A 20 12.40 -9.74 -10.76
CA SER A 20 11.79 -8.47 -10.39
C SER A 20 10.33 -8.39 -10.84
N LEU A 21 10.03 -8.80 -12.08
CA LEU A 21 8.67 -8.82 -12.61
C LEU A 21 7.76 -9.75 -11.80
N ARG A 22 8.19 -10.99 -11.56
CA ARG A 22 7.44 -11.95 -10.73
C ARG A 22 7.20 -11.42 -9.31
N ARG A 23 8.22 -10.78 -8.72
CA ARG A 23 8.10 -10.14 -7.41
C ARG A 23 7.06 -9.02 -7.43
N ALA A 24 7.09 -8.16 -8.44
CA ALA A 24 6.15 -7.05 -8.57
C ALA A 24 4.70 -7.54 -8.72
N GLU A 25 4.46 -8.57 -9.54
CA GLU A 25 3.14 -9.19 -9.70
C GLU A 25 2.63 -9.78 -8.39
N THR A 26 3.49 -10.50 -7.67
CA THR A 26 3.13 -11.09 -6.36
C THR A 26 2.75 -10.01 -5.35
N ILE A 27 3.55 -8.95 -5.25
CA ILE A 27 3.25 -7.81 -4.36
C ILE A 27 1.94 -7.14 -4.75
N ALA A 28 1.71 -6.92 -6.05
CA ALA A 28 0.47 -6.30 -6.52
C ALA A 28 -0.76 -7.15 -6.18
N GLN A 29 -0.66 -8.47 -6.24
CA GLN A 29 -1.74 -9.36 -5.81
C GLN A 29 -1.97 -9.27 -4.31
N LEU A 30 -0.92 -9.34 -3.50
CA LEU A 30 -1.03 -9.23 -2.04
C LEU A 30 -1.62 -7.89 -1.60
N ASP A 31 -1.25 -6.79 -2.27
CA ASP A 31 -1.80 -5.46 -2.01
C ASP A 31 -3.29 -5.38 -2.36
N ARG A 32 -3.74 -6.06 -3.43
CA ARG A 32 -5.17 -6.16 -3.77
C ARG A 32 -5.95 -6.90 -2.69
N ASP A 33 -5.47 -8.09 -2.31
CA ASP A 33 -6.13 -8.92 -1.30
C ASP A 33 -6.22 -8.19 0.06
N LEU A 34 -5.13 -7.52 0.46
CA LEU A 34 -5.09 -6.71 1.68
C LEU A 34 -6.07 -5.53 1.60
N ARG A 35 -6.11 -4.81 0.48
CA ARG A 35 -7.06 -3.71 0.27
C ARG A 35 -8.49 -4.19 0.42
N GLU A 36 -8.87 -5.29 -0.22
CA GLU A 36 -10.23 -5.84 -0.14
C GLU A 36 -10.63 -6.17 1.31
N ALA A 37 -9.75 -6.85 2.05
CA ALA A 37 -9.98 -7.18 3.45
C ALA A 37 -10.13 -5.93 4.34
N VAL A 38 -9.28 -4.91 4.11
CA VAL A 38 -9.34 -3.63 4.81
C VAL A 38 -10.66 -2.92 4.55
N LEU A 39 -11.11 -2.86 3.29
CA LEU A 39 -12.37 -2.22 2.92
C LEU A 39 -13.57 -2.96 3.50
N ALA A 40 -13.56 -4.30 3.49
CA ALA A 40 -14.58 -5.10 4.14
C ALA A 40 -14.68 -4.77 5.63
N ALA A 41 -13.54 -4.73 6.35
CA ALA A 41 -13.51 -4.37 7.78
C ALA A 41 -14.01 -2.93 8.04
N VAL A 42 -13.71 -1.98 7.16
CA VAL A 42 -14.24 -0.61 7.29
C VAL A 42 -15.76 -0.58 7.09
N ARG A 43 -16.29 -1.34 6.13
CA ARG A 43 -17.74 -1.45 5.87
C ARG A 43 -18.50 -2.07 7.04
N THR A 44 -17.87 -2.96 7.83
CA THR A 44 -18.46 -3.48 9.07
C THR A 44 -18.34 -2.50 10.26
N GLY A 45 -17.78 -1.30 10.06
CA GLY A 45 -17.62 -0.29 11.09
C GLY A 45 -16.43 -0.52 12.03
N ALA A 46 -15.48 -1.39 11.67
CA ALA A 46 -14.32 -1.64 12.53
C ALA A 46 -13.42 -0.40 12.67
N ASN A 47 -12.71 -0.32 13.80
CA ASN A 47 -11.89 0.85 14.12
C ASN A 47 -10.71 0.99 13.13
N ARG A 48 -10.65 2.13 12.43
CA ARG A 48 -9.64 2.43 11.40
C ARG A 48 -8.20 2.41 11.92
N SER A 49 -7.97 2.83 13.16
CA SER A 49 -6.63 2.76 13.78
C SER A 49 -6.19 1.32 14.01
N ARG A 50 -7.13 0.46 14.45
CA ARG A 50 -6.87 -0.96 14.64
C ARG A 50 -6.64 -1.69 13.32
N ILE A 51 -7.47 -1.41 12.31
CA ILE A 51 -7.29 -1.93 10.94
C ILE A 51 -5.89 -1.59 10.43
N ARG A 52 -5.47 -0.33 10.53
CA ARG A 52 -4.14 0.13 10.10
C ARG A 52 -3.02 -0.62 10.82
N SER A 53 -3.12 -0.77 12.14
CA SER A 53 -2.13 -1.47 12.94
C SER A 53 -2.01 -2.96 12.56
N LEU A 54 -3.12 -3.62 12.25
CA LEU A 54 -3.12 -5.02 11.82
C LEU A 54 -2.62 -5.19 10.38
N ALA A 55 -3.00 -4.28 9.49
CA ALA A 55 -2.59 -4.28 8.09
C ALA A 55 -1.14 -3.82 7.89
N GLY A 56 -0.51 -3.19 8.89
CA GLY A 56 0.87 -2.68 8.77
C GLY A 56 1.04 -1.53 7.78
N ILE A 57 -0.05 -0.84 7.40
CA ILE A 57 -0.03 0.21 6.37
C ILE A 57 0.08 1.61 6.97
N SER A 58 0.55 2.57 6.17
CA SER A 58 0.55 3.97 6.55
C SER A 58 -0.87 4.56 6.56
N PRO A 59 -1.12 5.65 7.31
CA PRO A 59 -2.42 6.34 7.28
C PRO A 59 -2.80 6.81 5.87
N ASN A 60 -1.81 7.30 5.10
CA ASN A 60 -2.04 7.77 3.73
C ASN A 60 -2.52 6.66 2.81
N THR A 61 -1.98 5.44 2.96
CA THR A 61 -2.40 4.27 2.19
C THR A 61 -3.87 3.94 2.47
N LEU A 62 -4.23 3.83 3.76
CA LEU A 62 -5.60 3.55 4.16
C LEU A 62 -6.57 4.60 3.62
N TYR A 63 -6.28 5.88 3.83
CA TYR A 63 -7.17 6.96 3.39
C TYR A 63 -7.24 7.09 1.87
N GLY A 64 -6.15 6.77 1.15
CA GLY A 64 -6.16 6.68 -0.31
C GLY A 64 -7.11 5.60 -0.82
N TRP A 65 -7.10 4.42 -0.20
CA TRP A 65 -8.05 3.35 -0.54
C TRP A 65 -9.50 3.72 -0.22
N LEU A 66 -9.75 4.36 0.93
CA LEU A 66 -11.10 4.82 1.29
C LEU A 66 -11.63 5.87 0.32
N ALA A 67 -10.79 6.83 -0.07
CA ALA A 67 -11.16 7.85 -1.04
C ALA A 67 -11.46 7.26 -2.42
N ALA A 68 -10.66 6.29 -2.88
CA ALA A 68 -10.88 5.60 -4.15
C ALA A 68 -12.21 4.82 -4.19
N GLU A 69 -12.73 4.40 -3.04
CA GLU A 69 -14.01 3.70 -2.89
C GLU A 69 -15.18 4.62 -2.53
N GLY A 70 -14.96 5.94 -2.48
CA GLY A 70 -15.99 6.91 -2.10
C GLY A 70 -16.44 6.80 -0.63
N ILE A 71 -15.66 6.16 0.24
CA ILE A 71 -16.00 6.04 1.66
C ILE A 71 -15.64 7.36 2.35
N GLU A 72 -16.65 8.15 2.70
CA GLU A 72 -16.45 9.44 3.35
C GLU A 72 -15.76 9.29 4.72
N ILE A 73 -14.57 9.88 4.81
CA ILE A 73 -13.84 10.04 6.06
C ILE A 73 -14.37 11.34 6.66
N ARG A 74 -15.39 11.21 7.53
CA ARG A 74 -16.05 12.32 8.28
C ARG A 74 -15.20 13.59 8.31
N ALA A 75 -15.69 14.64 7.65
CA ALA A 75 -14.97 15.90 7.48
C ALA A 75 -14.41 16.40 8.82
N LYS A 76 -13.15 16.85 8.79
CA LYS A 76 -12.46 17.41 9.95
C LYS A 76 -13.31 18.57 10.47
N ALA A 77 -13.83 18.46 11.69
CA ALA A 77 -14.57 19.55 12.32
C ALA A 77 -13.70 20.83 12.29
N PRO A 78 -14.27 22.00 11.96
CA PRO A 78 -13.49 23.24 11.91
C PRO A 78 -12.84 23.49 13.27
N ALA A 79 -11.58 23.87 13.27
CA ALA A 79 -10.86 24.19 14.49
C ALA A 79 -11.58 25.35 15.20
N LYS A 80 -12.09 25.11 16.42
CA LYS A 80 -12.56 26.19 17.29
C LYS A 80 -11.39 27.14 17.52
N LYS A 81 -11.47 28.37 17.00
CA LYS A 81 -10.58 29.46 17.42
C LYS A 81 -10.72 29.61 18.93
N LYS A 82 -9.61 29.40 19.64
CA LYS A 82 -9.51 29.56 21.08
C LYS A 82 -9.21 31.04 21.36
N GLY A 83 -10.13 31.72 22.03
CA GLY A 83 -9.87 32.96 22.76
C GLY A 83 -10.22 34.27 22.06
N GLU A 84 -11.47 34.71 22.19
CA GLU A 84 -11.80 36.12 22.42
C GLU A 84 -12.37 36.20 23.84
N SER A 85 -11.59 36.74 24.77
CA SER A 85 -11.99 37.24 26.09
C SER A 85 -10.96 38.27 26.51
#